data_AF-A0A925VQH2-F1
#
_entry.id   AF-A0A925VQH2-F1
#
_cell.length_a   1.000
_cell.length_b   1.000
_cell.length_c   1.000
_cell.angle_alpha   90.00
_cell.angle_beta   90.00
_cell.angle_gamma   90.00
#
_symmetry.space_group_name_H-M   'P 1'
#
loop_
_entity.id
_entity.type
_entity.pdbx_description
1 polymer ?
#
loop_
_entity_poly.entity_id
_entity_poly.type
_entity_poly.pdbx_seq_one_letter_code
_entity_poly.pdbx_strand_id
1 'polypeptide(L)'
;RQVQGTPGLANRLRVVFGRPGWRPAEQGGPLAIPAVDETTHQKYHVAPARGVPGYVLAQYVVLVGVAALFVFTQKNMEPTTRYLLALWIAAGVVAGGGLLENRAWAWQLEVPRLLASLGLLVVLLWGSPWLLGAGAAGSVAVLAAAAWLYKLRPVGATTDAAAGVTA
;
A
#
# COMPACT_ATOMS: atom_id res chain seq x y z
N ARG A 1 -13.73 -10.96 -23.70
CA ARG A 1 -14.95 -11.15 -24.52
C ARG A 1 -15.20 -12.63 -24.88
N GLN A 2 -15.21 -13.56 -23.92
CA GLN A 2 -15.48 -14.99 -24.21
C GLN A 2 -16.98 -15.33 -24.20
N VAL A 3 -17.78 -14.66 -23.36
CA VAL A 3 -19.22 -14.97 -23.20
C VAL A 3 -20.06 -14.68 -24.46
N GLN A 4 -19.68 -13.67 -25.26
CA GLN A 4 -20.40 -13.30 -26.48
C GLN A 4 -20.14 -14.25 -27.66
N GLY A 5 -18.98 -14.92 -27.69
CA GLY A 5 -18.60 -15.84 -28.77
C GLY A 5 -19.14 -17.26 -28.59
N THR A 6 -19.74 -17.57 -27.43
CA THR A 6 -20.23 -18.91 -27.10
C THR A 6 -21.67 -19.13 -27.59
N PRO A 7 -21.90 -20.09 -28.52
CA PRO A 7 -23.23 -20.47 -28.97
C PRO A 7 -23.99 -21.23 -27.86
N GLY A 8 -25.27 -20.87 -27.68
CA GLY A 8 -26.17 -21.48 -26.70
C GLY A 8 -26.21 -20.78 -25.32
N LEU A 9 -27.43 -20.52 -24.83
CA LEU A 9 -27.68 -19.91 -23.51
C LEU A 9 -27.13 -20.74 -22.34
N ALA A 10 -27.24 -22.07 -22.42
CA ALA A 10 -26.71 -22.98 -21.40
C ALA A 10 -25.18 -22.90 -21.29
N ASN A 11 -24.47 -22.77 -22.42
CA ASN A 11 -23.01 -22.68 -22.44
C ASN A 11 -22.52 -21.35 -21.88
N ARG A 12 -23.27 -20.24 -22.08
CA ARG A 12 -22.96 -18.95 -21.47
C ARG A 12 -23.07 -18.99 -19.95
N LEU A 13 -24.10 -19.62 -19.41
CA LEU A 13 -24.26 -19.82 -17.97
C LEU A 13 -23.08 -20.65 -17.41
N ARG A 14 -22.66 -21.68 -18.16
CA ARG A 14 -21.58 -22.58 -17.76
C ARG A 14 -20.17 -21.98 -17.88
N VAL A 15 -19.97 -20.95 -18.71
CA VAL A 15 -18.71 -20.18 -18.76
C VAL A 15 -18.56 -19.27 -17.53
N VAL A 16 -19.66 -18.78 -16.97
CA VAL A 16 -19.64 -17.89 -15.79
C VAL A 16 -19.57 -18.68 -14.48
N PHE A 17 -20.33 -19.77 -14.37
CA PHE A 17 -20.44 -20.55 -13.13
C PHE A 17 -19.71 -21.90 -13.16
N GLY A 18 -19.16 -22.30 -14.29
CA GLY A 18 -18.42 -23.55 -14.44
C GLY A 18 -16.94 -23.42 -14.08
N ARG A 19 -16.22 -24.55 -14.21
CA ARG A 19 -14.78 -24.60 -13.92
C ARG A 19 -14.03 -23.61 -14.85
N PRO A 20 -13.11 -22.80 -14.30
CA PRO A 20 -12.31 -21.88 -15.10
C PRO A 20 -11.51 -22.67 -16.15
N GLY A 21 -11.52 -22.19 -17.40
CA GLY A 21 -10.88 -22.87 -18.54
C GLY A 21 -11.81 -23.77 -19.38
N TRP A 22 -13.07 -23.94 -18.98
CA TRP A 22 -14.06 -24.68 -19.76
C TRP A 22 -14.48 -23.91 -21.02
N ARG A 23 -14.51 -24.61 -22.17
CA ARG A 23 -15.06 -24.11 -23.44
C ARG A 23 -15.93 -25.19 -24.10
N PRO A 24 -16.95 -24.82 -24.89
CA PRO A 24 -17.74 -25.77 -25.67
C PRO A 24 -16.86 -26.57 -26.64
N ALA A 25 -17.27 -27.80 -26.97
CA ALA A 25 -16.57 -28.65 -27.94
C ALA A 25 -16.39 -27.95 -29.31
N GLU A 26 -17.37 -27.14 -29.71
CA GLU A 26 -17.34 -26.33 -30.94
C GLU A 26 -16.25 -25.25 -30.96
N GLN A 27 -15.69 -24.89 -29.80
CA GLN A 27 -14.62 -23.90 -29.65
C GLN A 27 -13.25 -24.53 -29.34
N GLY A 28 -13.09 -25.83 -29.63
CA GLY A 28 -11.83 -26.55 -29.42
C GLY A 28 -11.66 -27.15 -28.03
N GLY A 29 -12.73 -27.23 -27.23
CA GLY A 29 -12.70 -27.90 -25.92
C GLY A 29 -11.88 -27.17 -24.84
N PRO A 30 -11.70 -27.79 -23.65
CA PRO A 30 -10.95 -27.19 -22.55
C PRO A 30 -9.53 -26.81 -22.97
N LEU A 31 -9.13 -25.57 -22.68
CA LEU A 31 -7.81 -25.07 -23.05
C LEU A 31 -6.73 -25.87 -22.30
N ALA A 32 -5.88 -26.59 -23.04
CA ALA A 32 -4.68 -27.19 -22.46
C ALA A 32 -3.76 -26.07 -21.97
N ILE A 33 -3.51 -26.04 -20.66
CA ILE A 33 -2.60 -25.06 -20.07
C ILE A 33 -1.19 -25.44 -20.54
N PRO A 34 -0.45 -24.54 -21.23
CA PRO A 34 0.93 -24.81 -21.61
C PRO A 34 1.75 -25.16 -20.37
N ALA A 35 2.67 -26.12 -20.50
CA ALA A 35 3.60 -26.43 -19.43
C ALA A 35 4.40 -25.17 -19.09
N VAL A 36 4.29 -24.70 -17.84
CA VAL A 36 5.07 -23.58 -17.35
C VAL A 36 6.47 -24.10 -17.08
N ASP A 37 7.45 -23.56 -17.80
CA ASP A 37 8.85 -23.86 -17.57
C ASP A 37 9.33 -23.06 -16.34
N GLU A 38 9.74 -23.76 -15.29
CA GLU A 38 10.18 -23.19 -14.02
C GLU A 38 11.39 -22.25 -14.19
N THR A 39 12.15 -22.40 -15.28
CA THR A 39 13.36 -21.61 -15.57
C THR A 39 13.06 -20.22 -16.15
N THR A 40 11.93 -20.04 -16.84
CA THR A 40 11.54 -18.77 -17.48
C THR A 40 10.43 -18.04 -16.74
N HIS A 41 9.71 -18.73 -15.85
CA HIS A 41 8.57 -18.15 -15.15
C HIS A 41 8.96 -17.42 -13.85
N GLN A 42 9.46 -16.19 -13.95
CA GLN A 42 9.58 -15.30 -12.78
C GLN A 42 8.19 -14.81 -12.34
N LYS A 43 7.61 -15.48 -11.34
CA LYS A 43 6.23 -15.22 -10.90
C LYS A 43 6.05 -13.85 -10.25
N TYR A 44 7.07 -13.26 -9.66
CA TYR A 44 7.06 -11.91 -9.08
C TYR A 44 8.49 -11.52 -8.66
N HIS A 45 9.04 -10.43 -9.20
CA HIS A 45 10.30 -9.85 -8.70
C HIS A 45 10.15 -8.33 -8.61
N VAL A 46 9.71 -7.84 -7.45
CA VAL A 46 9.72 -6.42 -7.12
C VAL A 46 10.78 -6.22 -6.05
N ALA A 47 11.98 -5.82 -6.46
CA ALA A 47 13.02 -5.45 -5.51
C ALA A 47 12.80 -3.99 -5.07
N PRO A 48 12.43 -3.71 -3.80
CA PRO A 48 12.32 -2.35 -3.32
C PRO A 48 13.68 -1.64 -3.43
N ALA A 49 13.66 -0.33 -3.68
CA ALA A 49 14.89 0.47 -3.72
C ALA A 49 15.69 0.30 -2.42
N ARG A 50 17.03 0.23 -2.54
CA ARG A 50 17.94 0.03 -1.40
C ARG A 50 17.63 1.05 -0.30
N GLY A 51 17.33 0.56 0.90
CA GLY A 51 17.04 1.39 2.09
C GLY A 51 15.56 1.61 2.40
N VAL A 52 14.64 1.38 1.45
CA VAL A 52 13.18 1.45 1.71
C VAL A 52 12.74 0.46 2.80
N PRO A 53 13.21 -0.81 2.82
CA PRO A 53 12.84 -1.74 3.89
C PRO A 53 13.25 -1.26 5.29
N GLY A 54 14.42 -0.61 5.41
CA GLY A 54 14.90 -0.07 6.69
C GLY A 54 14.07 1.11 7.19
N TYR A 55 13.69 2.02 6.28
CA TYR A 55 12.77 3.11 6.59
C TYR A 55 11.40 2.59 7.03
N VAL A 56 10.83 1.65 6.26
CA VAL A 56 9.52 1.05 6.59
C VAL A 56 9.59 0.37 7.96
N LEU A 57 10.64 -0.41 8.23
CA LEU A 57 10.82 -1.07 9.52
C LEU A 57 10.83 -0.07 10.67
N ALA A 58 11.59 1.03 10.55
CA ALA A 58 11.65 2.07 11.59
C ALA A 58 10.27 2.71 11.84
N GLN A 59 9.55 3.08 10.78
CA GLN A 59 8.19 3.62 10.90
C GLN A 59 7.21 2.60 11.49
N TYR A 60 7.36 1.32 11.13
CA TYR A 60 6.48 0.25 11.59
C TYR A 60 6.68 -0.05 13.07
N VAL A 61 7.91 0.01 13.59
CA VAL A 61 8.18 -0.13 15.03
C VAL A 61 7.46 0.97 15.83
N VAL A 62 7.54 2.21 15.37
CA VAL A 62 6.81 3.34 15.99
C VAL A 62 5.30 3.11 15.89
N LEU A 63 4.81 2.72 14.71
CA LEU A 63 3.39 2.45 14.47
C LEU A 63 2.84 1.36 15.40
N VAL A 64 3.57 0.27 15.57
CA VAL A 64 3.19 -0.84 16.48
C VAL A 64 3.18 -0.36 17.92
N GLY A 65 4.16 0.44 18.35
CA GLY A 65 4.17 1.03 19.69
C GLY A 65 2.94 1.92 19.95
N VAL A 66 2.60 2.78 18.99
CA VAL A 66 1.40 3.63 19.05
C VAL A 66 0.12 2.80 19.02
N ALA A 67 0.04 1.77 18.19
CA ALA A 67 -1.11 0.89 18.11
C ALA A 67 -1.32 0.08 19.40
N ALA A 68 -0.24 -0.40 20.01
CA ALA A 68 -0.30 -1.05 21.31
C ALA A 68 -0.84 -0.10 22.38
N LEU A 69 -0.29 1.11 22.46
CA LEU A 69 -0.79 2.14 23.39
C LEU A 69 -2.27 2.44 23.14
N PHE A 70 -2.67 2.61 21.88
CA PHE A 70 -4.05 2.84 21.49
C PHE A 70 -5.00 1.77 22.01
N VAL A 71 -4.66 0.48 21.88
CA VAL A 71 -5.50 -0.62 22.38
C VAL A 71 -5.73 -0.54 23.89
N PHE A 72 -4.74 -0.08 24.67
CA PHE A 72 -4.86 0.09 26.11
C PHE A 72 -5.60 1.37 26.51
N THR A 73 -5.47 2.46 25.75
CA THR A 73 -6.02 3.78 26.12
C THR A 73 -7.34 4.13 25.42
N GLN A 74 -7.75 3.40 24.38
CA GLN A 74 -8.89 3.75 23.52
C GLN A 74 -10.23 3.94 24.25
N LYS A 75 -10.43 3.28 25.41
CA LYS A 75 -11.68 3.35 26.16
C LYS A 75 -11.90 4.72 26.81
N ASN A 76 -10.81 5.44 27.09
CA ASN A 76 -10.83 6.73 27.77
C ASN A 76 -10.71 7.90 26.78
N MET A 77 -10.64 7.61 25.48
CA MET A 77 -10.51 8.61 24.43
C MET A 77 -11.87 9.07 23.93
N GLU A 78 -11.93 10.34 23.55
CA GLU A 78 -13.08 10.90 22.84
C GLU A 78 -13.31 10.15 21.51
N PRO A 79 -14.57 9.86 21.12
CA PRO A 79 -14.85 8.97 19.99
C PRO A 79 -14.21 9.42 18.67
N THR A 80 -14.20 10.72 18.38
CA THR A 80 -13.62 11.28 17.15
C THR A 80 -12.11 11.03 17.11
N THR A 81 -11.41 11.36 18.20
CA THR A 81 -9.97 11.14 18.35
C THR A 81 -9.61 9.66 18.22
N ARG A 82 -10.45 8.78 18.77
CA ARG A 82 -10.29 7.32 18.65
C ARG A 82 -10.36 6.85 17.20
N TYR A 83 -11.36 7.31 16.42
CA TYR A 83 -11.50 6.93 15.02
C TYR A 83 -10.39 7.52 14.14
N LEU A 84 -9.99 8.77 14.39
CA LEU A 84 -8.88 9.41 13.67
C LEU A 84 -7.56 8.67 13.90
N LEU A 85 -7.26 8.29 15.15
CA LEU A 85 -6.06 7.52 15.48
C LEU A 85 -6.09 6.12 14.87
N ALA A 86 -7.24 5.44 14.89
CA ALA A 86 -7.40 4.15 14.24
C ALA A 86 -7.19 4.24 12.71
N LEU A 87 -7.75 5.26 12.06
CA LEU A 87 -7.57 5.51 10.64
C LEU A 87 -6.10 5.82 10.31
N TRP A 88 -5.43 6.62 11.14
CA TRP A 88 -4.01 6.94 10.99
C TRP A 88 -3.13 5.68 11.10
N ILE A 89 -3.43 4.79 12.06
CA ILE A 89 -2.75 3.50 12.19
C ILE A 89 -2.94 2.65 10.94
N ALA A 90 -4.18 2.50 10.47
CA ALA A 90 -4.49 1.74 9.26
C ALA A 90 -3.77 2.31 8.02
N ALA A 91 -3.76 3.63 7.87
CA ALA A 91 -3.04 4.31 6.80
C ALA A 91 -1.52 4.04 6.86
N GLY A 92 -0.94 3.94 8.06
CA GLY A 92 0.46 3.56 8.26
C GLY A 92 0.78 2.15 7.77
N VAL A 93 -0.10 1.18 8.05
CA VAL A 93 0.05 -0.19 7.55
C VAL A 93 -0.03 -0.26 6.04
N VAL A 94 -1.03 0.43 5.45
CA VAL A 94 -1.24 0.48 4.00
C VAL A 94 -0.06 1.15 3.30
N ALA A 95 0.42 2.28 3.82
CA ALA A 95 1.57 2.98 3.27
C ALA A 95 2.85 2.11 3.34
N GLY A 96 3.09 1.43 4.47
CA GLY A 96 4.22 0.52 4.63
C GLY A 96 4.22 -0.62 3.61
N GLY A 97 3.07 -1.28 3.42
CA GLY A 97 2.92 -2.33 2.42
C GLY A 97 3.16 -1.82 0.99
N GLY A 98 2.59 -0.66 0.66
CA GLY A 98 2.79 -0.03 -0.64
C GLY A 98 4.24 0.39 -0.91
N LEU A 99 4.97 0.86 0.10
CA LEU A 99 6.40 1.17 -0.01
C LEU A 99 7.25 -0.08 -0.27
N LEU A 100 6.96 -1.20 0.41
CA LEU A 100 7.64 -2.47 0.20
C LEU A 100 7.39 -3.05 -1.21
N GLU A 101 6.20 -2.80 -1.76
CA GLU A 101 5.84 -3.10 -3.15
C GLU A 101 6.33 -2.05 -4.17
N ASN A 102 7.11 -1.05 -3.75
CA ASN A 102 7.59 0.05 -4.59
C ASN A 102 6.48 0.78 -5.38
N ARG A 103 5.29 0.94 -4.78
CA ARG A 103 4.14 1.60 -5.43
C ARG A 103 4.26 3.12 -5.36
N ALA A 104 4.04 3.79 -6.50
CA ALA A 104 4.07 5.25 -6.58
C ALA A 104 3.03 5.96 -5.67
N TRP A 105 1.83 5.38 -5.50
CA TRP A 105 0.79 5.93 -4.64
C TRP A 105 1.19 5.92 -3.15
N ALA A 106 2.07 5.01 -2.76
CA ALA A 106 2.46 4.86 -1.37
C ALA A 106 3.35 6.03 -0.91
N TRP A 107 4.16 6.58 -1.82
CA TRP A 107 4.88 7.84 -1.62
C TRP A 107 3.94 9.03 -1.42
N GLN A 108 2.84 9.07 -2.18
CA GLN A 108 1.83 10.13 -2.06
C GLN A 108 1.00 10.00 -0.77
N LEU A 109 0.85 8.79 -0.22
CA LEU A 109 0.16 8.54 1.05
C LEU A 109 1.05 8.84 2.27
N GLU A 110 2.36 8.62 2.15
CA GLU A 110 3.30 8.83 3.26
C GLU A 110 3.40 10.31 3.67
N VAL A 111 3.40 11.24 2.71
CA VAL A 111 3.46 12.69 2.98
C VAL A 111 2.28 13.20 3.83
N PRO A 112 1.01 13.00 3.43
CA PRO A 112 -0.12 13.38 4.26
C PRO A 112 -0.17 12.61 5.58
N ARG A 113 0.32 11.35 5.64
CA ARG A 113 0.43 10.62 6.91
C ARG A 113 1.37 11.30 7.89
N LEU A 114 2.54 11.75 7.41
CA LEU A 114 3.52 12.49 8.22
C LEU A 114 2.94 13.82 8.71
N LEU A 115 2.24 14.57 7.85
CA LEU A 115 1.55 15.79 8.29
C LEU A 115 0.43 15.51 9.30
N ALA A 116 -0.37 14.46 9.06
CA ALA A 116 -1.41 14.03 9.97
C ALA A 116 -0.86 13.61 11.33
N SER A 117 0.36 13.08 11.40
CA SER A 117 0.99 12.71 12.68
C SER A 117 1.22 13.91 13.60
N LEU A 118 1.56 15.08 13.04
CA LEU A 118 1.70 16.32 13.81
C LEU A 118 0.34 16.81 14.30
N GLY A 119 -0.67 16.83 13.42
CA GLY A 119 -2.02 17.23 13.79
C GLY A 119 -2.59 16.34 14.90
N LEU A 120 -2.36 15.04 14.81
CA LEU A 120 -2.83 14.07 15.80
C LEU A 120 -2.13 14.24 17.15
N LEU A 121 -0.83 14.54 17.15
CA LEU A 121 -0.07 14.81 18.37
C LEU A 121 -0.58 16.08 19.08
N VAL A 122 -0.93 17.12 18.31
CA VAL A 122 -1.54 18.35 18.86
C VAL A 122 -2.90 18.07 19.47
N VAL A 123 -3.75 17.29 18.78
CA VAL A 123 -5.08 16.91 19.30
C VAL A 123 -4.96 16.07 20.58
N LEU A 124 -4.05 15.09 20.61
CA LEU A 124 -3.87 14.20 21.77
C LEU A 124 -3.30 14.91 23.00
N LEU A 125 -2.49 15.94 22.82
CA LEU A 125 -1.82 16.67 23.90
C LEU A 125 -2.44 18.04 24.16
N TRP A 126 -3.62 18.33 23.61
CA TRP A 126 -4.27 19.61 23.80
C TRP A 126 -4.52 19.89 25.28
N GLY A 127 -4.04 21.04 25.78
CA GLY A 127 -4.13 21.41 27.20
C GLY A 127 -3.09 20.74 28.13
N SER A 128 -2.20 19.90 27.61
CA SER A 128 -1.09 19.32 28.38
C SER A 128 0.13 20.25 28.38
N PRO A 129 0.85 20.40 29.52
CA PRO A 129 2.10 21.18 29.56
C PRO A 129 3.19 20.60 28.65
N TRP A 130 3.07 19.32 28.30
CA TRP A 130 4.02 18.63 27.42
C TRP A 130 3.82 18.91 25.93
N LEU A 131 2.74 19.62 25.55
CA LEU A 131 2.37 19.88 24.15
C LEU A 131 3.51 20.51 23.35
N LEU A 132 4.19 21.53 23.89
CA LEU A 132 5.26 22.22 23.19
C LEU A 132 6.51 21.34 23.03
N GLY A 133 6.88 20.61 24.08
CA GLY A 133 8.04 19.71 24.04
C GLY A 133 7.83 18.51 23.12
N ALA A 134 6.69 17.83 23.26
CA ALA A 134 6.31 16.71 22.40
C ALA A 134 6.04 17.17 20.96
N GLY A 135 5.46 18.36 20.77
CA GLY A 135 5.26 18.98 19.46
C GLY A 135 6.58 19.26 18.76
N ALA A 136 7.54 19.89 19.44
CA ALA A 136 8.87 20.16 18.91
C ALA A 136 9.61 18.85 18.55
N ALA A 137 9.61 17.87 19.46
CA ALA A 137 10.20 16.56 19.21
C ALA A 137 9.53 15.83 18.03
N GLY A 138 8.19 15.90 17.95
CA GLY A 138 7.40 15.35 16.85
C GLY A 138 7.72 16.02 15.52
N SER A 139 7.83 17.35 15.48
CA SER A 139 8.24 18.10 14.29
C SER A 139 9.63 17.69 13.82
N VAL A 140 10.60 17.56 14.73
CA VAL A 140 11.95 17.09 14.38
C VAL A 140 11.90 15.67 13.82
N ALA A 141 11.14 14.76 14.44
CA ALA A 141 10.99 13.38 13.97
C ALA A 141 10.34 13.31 12.58
N VAL A 142 9.31 14.14 12.33
CA VAL A 142 8.64 14.22 11.04
C VAL A 142 9.55 14.80 9.95
N LEU A 143 10.32 15.84 10.26
CA LEU A 143 11.29 16.40 9.32
C LEU A 143 12.42 15.40 9.01
N ALA A 144 12.91 14.68 10.02
CA ALA A 144 13.90 13.62 9.84
C ALA A 144 13.35 12.48 8.97
N ALA A 145 12.12 12.04 9.22
CA ALA A 145 11.43 11.02 8.43
C ALA A 145 11.20 11.48 6.99
N ALA A 146 10.76 12.73 6.78
CA ALA A 146 10.57 13.31 5.46
C ALA A 146 11.90 13.41 4.70
N ALA A 147 12.97 13.90 5.35
CA ALA A 147 14.30 13.97 4.74
C ALA A 147 14.84 12.59 4.36
N TRP A 148 14.62 11.58 5.22
CA TRP A 148 14.98 10.20 4.91
C TRP A 148 14.18 9.67 3.72
N LEU A 149 12.86 9.91 3.69
CA LEU A 149 12.00 9.55 2.57
C LEU A 149 12.47 10.23 1.26
N TYR A 150 12.76 11.53 1.27
CA TYR A 150 13.26 12.24 0.08
C TYR A 150 14.58 11.66 -0.45
N LYS A 151 15.49 11.24 0.43
CA LYS A 151 16.74 10.56 0.03
C LYS A 151 16.51 9.19 -0.61
N LEU A 152 15.42 8.52 -0.25
CA LEU A 152 15.06 7.20 -0.75
C LEU A 152 14.21 7.25 -2.03
N ARG A 153 13.75 8.44 -2.44
CA ARG A 153 12.91 8.58 -3.63
C ARG A 153 13.71 8.17 -4.87
N PRO A 154 13.26 7.17 -5.64
CA PRO A 154 13.92 6.82 -6.89
C PRO A 154 13.94 8.06 -7.80
N VAL A 155 15.13 8.53 -8.16
CA VAL A 155 15.31 9.53 -9.22
C VAL A 155 15.00 8.82 -10.54
N GLY A 156 13.76 8.93 -11.03
CA GLY A 156 13.42 8.45 -12.37
C GLY A 156 12.01 7.89 -12.51
N ALA A 157 11.09 8.75 -12.96
CA ALA A 157 9.94 8.36 -13.78
C ALA A 157 9.61 9.46 -14.80
N THR A 158 10.62 10.17 -15.30
CA THR A 158 10.45 11.29 -16.24
C THR A 158 11.08 11.06 -17.61
N THR A 159 11.48 9.83 -17.99
CA THR A 159 12.19 9.66 -19.29
C THR A 159 11.79 8.44 -20.16
N ASP A 160 10.88 7.56 -19.75
CA ASP A 160 10.50 6.42 -20.63
C ASP A 160 9.26 6.67 -21.51
N ALA A 161 8.51 7.76 -21.30
CA ALA A 161 7.38 8.12 -22.15
C ALA A 161 7.80 8.84 -23.46
N ALA A 162 9.04 9.32 -23.56
CA ALA A 162 9.53 10.04 -24.74
C ALA A 162 10.30 9.15 -25.74
N ALA A 163 10.72 7.95 -25.34
CA ALA A 163 11.54 7.06 -26.18
C ALA A 163 10.75 5.94 -26.90
N GLY A 164 9.46 5.76 -26.58
CA GLY A 164 8.63 4.68 -27.14
C GLY A 164 7.79 5.04 -28.37
N VAL A 165 7.94 6.23 -28.95
CA VAL A 165 7.13 6.69 -30.11
C VAL A 165 7.91 6.65 -31.43
N THR A 166 9.18 6.22 -31.42
CA THR A 166 9.97 6.06 -32.65
C THR A 166 10.75 4.75 -32.62
N ALA A 167 10.08 3.65 -32.96
CA ALA A 167 10.70 2.43 -33.48
C ALA A 167 9.72 1.71 -34.41
#